data_AF-A0A6G8CJW0-F1
#
_entry.id   AF-A0A6G8CJW0-F1
#
_cell.length_a   1.000
_cell.length_b   1.000
_cell.length_c   1.000
_cell.angle_alpha   90.00
_cell.angle_beta   90.00
_cell.angle_gamma   90.00
#
_symmetry.space_group_name_H-M   'P 1'
#
loop_
_entity.id
_entity.type
_entity.pdbx_description
1 polymer ?
#
loop_
_entity_poly.entity_id
_entity_poly.type
_entity_poly.pdbx_seq_one_letter_code
_entity_poly.pdbx_strand_id
1 'polypeptide(L)' 'MEYADHPIVALFRQRAEQLDAAREPRDADEAIVKLAVWMSENIDRLDGDDIEALVQVGGSMFREQLRRRMIRRVK' A
#
# COMPACT_ATOMS: atom_id res chain seq x y z
N MET A 1 -19.80 4.29 -8.65
CA MET A 1 -18.71 4.96 -7.91
C MET A 1 -19.17 5.01 -6.45
N GLU A 2 -19.00 3.90 -5.73
CA GLU A 2 -19.66 3.67 -4.43
C GLU A 2 -18.65 3.11 -3.41
N TYR A 3 -17.44 3.67 -3.41
CA TYR A 3 -16.42 3.38 -2.38
C TYR A 3 -16.46 4.39 -1.23
N ALA A 4 -17.41 5.34 -1.25
CA ALA A 4 -17.51 6.39 -0.26
C ALA A 4 -17.95 5.86 1.11
N ASP A 5 -18.79 4.81 1.12
CA ASP A 5 -19.36 4.24 2.36
C ASP A 5 -18.71 2.91 2.76
N HIS A 6 -17.66 2.45 2.08
CA HIS A 6 -17.00 1.21 2.47
C HIS A 6 -16.19 1.45 3.76
N PRO A 7 -16.49 0.75 4.87
CA PRO A 7 -15.92 1.06 6.19
C PRO A 7 -14.39 0.98 6.21
N ILE A 8 -13.81 0.00 5.50
CA ILE A 8 -12.34 -0.13 5.39
C ILE A 8 -11.71 1.01 4.56
N VAL A 9 -12.41 1.51 3.54
CA VAL A 9 -11.92 2.65 2.74
C VAL A 9 -11.94 3.93 3.58
N ALA A 10 -12.94 4.09 4.45
CA ALA A 10 -12.98 5.20 5.40
C ALA A 10 -11.78 5.16 6.37
N LEU A 11 -11.40 3.99 6.87
CA LEU A 11 -10.18 3.82 7.68
C LEU A 11 -8.91 4.17 6.90
N PHE A 12 -8.81 3.78 5.62
CA PHE A 12 -7.67 4.17 4.78
C PHE A 12 -7.57 5.68 4.60
N ARG A 13 -8.71 6.37 4.41
CA ARG A 13 -8.76 7.84 4.31
C ARG A 13 -8.31 8.50 5.60
N GLN A 14 -8.86 8.06 6.73
CA GLN A 14 -8.47 8.58 8.04
C GLN A 14 -6.98 8.39 8.31
N ARG A 15 -6.41 7.23 7.94
CA ARG A 15 -4.98 6.99 8.10
C ARG A 15 -4.14 7.88 7.18
N ALA A 16 -4.57 8.11 5.94
CA ALA A 16 -3.89 9.01 5.02
C ALA A 16 -3.85 10.46 5.56
N GLU A 17 -4.98 10.95 6.07
CA GLU A 17 -5.08 12.28 6.69
C GLU A 17 -4.14 12.43 7.89
N GLN A 18 -4.04 11.41 8.75
CA GLN A 18 -3.10 11.40 9.87
C GLN A 18 -1.64 11.46 9.42
N LEU A 19 -1.27 10.72 8.37
CA LEU A 19 0.09 10.73 7.83
C LEU A 19 0.45 12.10 7.23
N ASP A 20 -0.49 12.72 6.50
CA ASP A 20 -0.31 14.07 5.98
C ASP A 20 -0.17 15.11 7.11
N ALA A 21 -0.97 15.00 8.18
CA ALA A 21 -0.89 15.88 9.35
C ALA A 21 0.45 15.73 10.10
N ALA A 22 0.98 14.51 10.17
CA ALA A 22 2.29 14.20 10.76
C ALA A 22 3.47 14.62 9.87
N ARG A 23 3.21 15.10 8.63
CA ARG A 23 4.24 15.42 7.61
C ARG A 23 5.18 14.26 7.33
N GLU A 24 4.66 13.04 7.42
CA GLU A 24 5.42 11.84 7.12
C GLU A 24 5.89 11.85 5.66
N PRO A 25 7.07 11.28 5.36
CA PRO A 25 7.53 11.14 3.99
C PRO A 25 6.47 10.43 3.14
N ARG A 26 6.11 11.03 2.00
CA ARG A 26 5.12 10.48 1.05
C ARG A 26 5.67 9.30 0.23
N ASP A 27 6.62 8.56 0.79
CA ASP A 27 7.24 7.44 0.11
C ASP A 27 6.49 6.14 0.40
N ALA A 28 5.90 5.57 -0.65
CA ALA A 28 5.20 4.30 -0.55
C ALA A 28 6.15 3.12 -0.34
N ASP A 29 7.46 3.29 -0.55
CA ASP A 29 8.45 2.21 -0.41
C ASP A 29 8.41 1.55 0.97
N GLU A 30 8.34 2.34 2.04
CA GLU A 30 8.28 1.80 3.40
C GLU A 30 6.98 1.04 3.65
N ALA A 31 5.85 1.54 3.13
CA ALA A 31 4.56 0.86 3.24
C ALA A 31 4.55 -0.48 2.47
N ILE A 32 5.17 -0.53 1.29
CA ILE A 32 5.30 -1.75 0.49
C ILE A 32 6.16 -2.78 1.24
N VAL A 33 7.29 -2.37 1.81
CA VAL A 33 8.16 -3.27 2.59
C VAL A 33 7.45 -3.76 3.84
N LYS A 34 6.76 -2.88 4.58
CA LYS A 34 5.97 -3.26 5.76
C LYS A 34 4.91 -4.30 5.42
N LEU A 35 4.21 -4.14 4.30
CA LEU A 35 3.23 -5.12 3.83
C LEU A 35 3.90 -6.47 3.52
N ALA A 36 5.01 -6.47 2.78
CA ALA A 36 5.72 -7.70 2.43
C ALA A 36 6.25 -8.47 3.65
N VAL A 37 6.79 -7.76 4.65
CA VAL A 37 7.23 -8.35 5.92
C VAL A 37 6.04 -8.95 6.66
N TRP A 38 4.95 -8.19 6.81
CA TRP A 38 3.75 -8.69 7.49
C TRP A 38 3.16 -9.94 6.79
N MET A 39 3.13 -9.96 5.46
CA MET A 39 2.70 -11.13 4.70
C MET A 39 3.61 -12.33 4.98
N SER A 40 4.93 -12.14 5.00
CA SER A 40 5.88 -13.21 5.29
C SER A 40 5.73 -13.76 6.71
N GLU A 41 5.43 -12.90 7.69
CA GLU A 41 5.23 -13.30 9.09
C GLU A 41 3.89 -14.01 9.33
N ASN A 42 2.91 -13.79 8.46
CA ASN A 42 1.55 -14.33 8.60
C ASN A 42 1.18 -15.32 7.50
N ILE A 43 2.14 -15.76 6.68
CA ILE A 43 1.87 -16.55 5.47
C ILE A 43 1.09 -17.84 5.77
N ASP A 44 1.32 -18.47 6.92
CA ASP A 44 0.63 -19.69 7.36
C ASP A 44 -0.86 -19.46 7.69
N ARG A 45 -1.28 -18.20 7.81
CA ARG A 45 -2.67 -17.80 8.13
C ARG A 45 -3.41 -17.22 6.93
N LEU A 46 -2.74 -17.05 5.80
CA LEU A 46 -3.32 -16.52 4.56
C LEU A 46 -3.64 -17.71 3.66
N ASP A 47 -4.84 -17.73 3.09
CA ASP A 47 -5.14 -18.68 2.04
C ASP A 47 -4.63 -18.20 0.67
N GLY A 48 -4.86 -19.01 -0.37
CA GLY A 48 -4.40 -18.68 -1.72
C GLY A 48 -5.01 -17.40 -2.28
N ASP A 49 -6.28 -17.14 -1.97
CA ASP A 49 -7.02 -15.98 -2.47
C ASP A 49 -6.56 -14.70 -1.73
N ASP A 50 -6.32 -14.80 -0.42
CA ASP A 50 -5.70 -13.74 0.39
C ASP A 50 -4.33 -13.35 -0.18
N ILE A 51 -3.48 -14.34 -0.46
CA ILE A 51 -2.15 -14.11 -1.04
C ILE A 51 -2.26 -13.43 -2.40
N GLU A 52 -3.14 -13.92 -3.28
CA GLU A 52 -3.33 -13.34 -4.61
C GLU A 52 -3.77 -11.87 -4.54
N ALA A 53 -4.77 -11.56 -3.71
CA ALA A 53 -5.27 -10.20 -3.54
C ALA A 53 -4.18 -9.26 -2.99
N LEU A 54 -3.43 -9.70 -1.97
CA LEU A 54 -2.36 -8.91 -1.37
C LEU A 54 -1.17 -8.70 -2.32
N VAL A 55 -0.79 -9.73 -3.09
CA VAL A 55 0.23 -9.61 -4.15
C VAL A 55 -0.22 -8.64 -5.24
N GLN A 56 -1.50 -8.66 -5.64
CA GLN A 56 -2.04 -7.72 -6.62
C GLN A 56 -1.96 -6.27 -6.14
N VAL A 57 -2.33 -6.02 -4.88
CA VAL A 57 -2.24 -4.69 -4.25
C VAL A 57 -0.78 -4.24 -4.12
N GLY A 58 0.08 -5.10 -3.56
CA GLY A 58 1.51 -4.84 -3.39
C GLY A 58 2.23 -4.55 -4.71
N GLY A 59 1.99 -5.38 -5.73
CA GLY A 59 2.57 -5.21 -7.06
C GLY A 59 2.10 -3.93 -7.75
N SER A 60 0.84 -3.54 -7.58
CA SER A 60 0.32 -2.27 -8.10
C SER A 60 1.01 -1.07 -7.46
N MET A 61 1.17 -1.06 -6.14
CA MET A 61 1.91 -0.01 -5.43
C MET A 61 3.38 0.05 -5.87
N PHE A 62 4.04 -1.10 -5.95
CA PHE A 62 5.45 -1.19 -6.36
C PHE A 62 5.67 -0.69 -7.79
N ARG A 63 4.79 -1.03 -8.74
CA ARG A 63 4.85 -0.54 -10.12
C ARG A 63 4.76 0.98 -10.18
N GLU A 64 3.84 1.60 -9.45
CA GLU A 64 3.70 3.07 -9.44
C GLU A 64 4.92 3.74 -8.80
N GLN A 65 5.50 3.14 -7.76
CA GLN A 65 6.70 3.66 -7.13
C GLN A 65 7.93 3.55 -8.04
N LEU A 66 8.10 2.45 -8.77
CA LEU A 66 9.12 2.32 -9.81
C LEU A 66 8.98 3.42 -10.88
N ARG A 67 7.76 3.69 -11.35
CA ARG A 67 7.49 4.78 -12.31
C ARG A 67 7.89 6.14 -11.75
N ARG A 68 7.54 6.44 -10.49
CA ARG A 68 7.93 7.69 -9.82
C ARG A 68 9.44 7.85 -9.71
N ARG A 69 10.16 6.78 -9.35
CA ARG A 69 11.63 6.76 -9.27
C ARG A 69 12.27 6.99 -10.64
N MET A 70 11.74 6.38 -11.70
CA MET A 70 12.21 6.62 -13.07
C MET A 70 12.04 8.08 -13.48
N ILE A 71 10.88 8.68 -13.23
CA ILE A 71 10.62 10.11 -13.53
C ILE A 71 11.61 11.01 -12.78
N ARG A 72 11.88 10.73 -11.48
CA ARG A 72 12.85 11.49 -10.67
C ARG A 72 14.29 11.35 -11.17
N ARG A 73 14.64 10.25 -11.83
CA ARG A 73 16.00 10.01 -12.35
C ARG A 73 16.27 10.69 -13.70
N VAL A 74 15.21 11.01 -14.46
CA VAL A 74 15.30 11.64 -15.79
C VAL A 74 15.26 13.18 -15.70
N LYS A 75 14.84 13.73 -14.56
CA LYS A 75 14.76 15.17 -14.29
C LYS A 75 15.95 15.65 -13.48
#